data_AF-A0A7U9TK69-F1
#
_entry.id   AF-A0A7U9TK69-F1
#
_cell.length_a   1.000
_cell.length_b   1.000
_cell.length_c   1.000
_cell.angle_alpha   90.00
_cell.angle_beta   90.00
_cell.angle_gamma   90.00
#
_symmetry.space_group_name_H-M   'P 1'
#
loop_
_entity.id
_entity.type
_entity.pdbx_description
1 polymer ?
#
loop_
_entity_poly.entity_id
_entity_poly.type
_entity_poly.pdbx_seq_one_letter_code
_entity_poly.pdbx_strand_id
1 'polypeptide(L)'
;MTMKQRIEHKAVTLVELLAVVVILGIIASIGILVIGNLISNTRTKAYRETVASLNTATENYILWEQITTEDVFDGLETNSDRISILFSEGYISEVTQPNTPYSFVWDIPTQTWVLSSEEIIVIGSPEINYNFEEDSLTAVIEQGGVITTGTFRDNGTSISTSYGLLFIDNNKSNYTVTVNAELDDNTYGGYGIFFETLLDDNNKDTGFILQVDRGYSSGEIIIRPRTDGKEQNPIYRYPIGFDANGDFVVSGGTKNNSNPWWSEAHDIKLVVGDITDATYNKQISVYIDDVFVFSKKFTSAITPSNVNGNQTGLRVWALETIFYSFQVN
;
A
#
# COMPACT_ATOMS: atom_id res chain seq x y z
N MET A 1 -68.15 -52.99 25.58
CA MET A 1 -66.73 -53.37 25.76
C MET A 1 -65.90 -52.28 25.09
N THR A 2 -65.58 -51.21 25.82
CA THR A 2 -65.06 -49.96 25.25
C THR A 2 -63.58 -49.85 25.61
N MET A 3 -62.70 -50.12 24.64
CA MET A 3 -61.25 -49.96 24.77
C MET A 3 -60.93 -48.48 25.02
N LYS A 4 -60.54 -48.18 26.25
CA LYS A 4 -60.03 -46.87 26.65
C LYS A 4 -58.62 -46.74 26.07
N GLN A 5 -58.49 -46.11 24.90
CA GLN A 5 -57.19 -45.75 24.33
C GLN A 5 -56.44 -44.86 25.33
N ARG A 6 -55.35 -45.37 25.91
CA ARG A 6 -54.37 -44.55 26.63
C ARG A 6 -53.65 -43.71 25.58
N ILE A 7 -53.87 -42.40 25.59
CA ILE A 7 -53.02 -41.45 24.88
C ILE A 7 -51.73 -41.38 25.70
N GLU A 8 -50.69 -42.07 25.25
CA GLU A 8 -49.35 -41.92 25.83
C GLU A 8 -48.79 -40.56 25.43
N HIS A 9 -48.86 -39.60 26.33
CA HIS A 9 -48.07 -38.39 26.22
C HIS A 9 -46.61 -38.78 26.45
N LYS A 10 -45.86 -39.01 25.36
CA LYS A 10 -44.40 -39.12 25.43
C LYS A 10 -43.86 -37.78 25.92
N ALA A 11 -43.60 -37.69 27.22
CA ALA A 11 -42.91 -36.55 27.80
C ALA A 11 -41.48 -36.54 27.21
N VAL A 12 -41.16 -35.54 26.38
CA VAL A 12 -39.80 -35.33 25.90
C VAL A 12 -38.93 -35.19 27.13
N THR A 13 -37.92 -36.06 27.24
CA THR A 13 -37.01 -36.00 28.37
C THR A 13 -36.20 -34.71 28.30
N LEU A 14 -35.78 -34.18 29.45
CA LEU A 14 -34.91 -32.99 29.49
C LEU A 14 -33.66 -33.17 28.62
N VAL A 15 -33.16 -34.41 28.51
CA VAL A 15 -32.00 -34.77 27.69
C VAL A 15 -32.30 -34.70 26.20
N GLU A 16 -33.46 -35.18 25.75
CA GLU A 16 -33.86 -35.08 24.34
C GLU A 16 -34.09 -33.63 23.92
N LEU A 17 -34.73 -32.83 24.78
CA LEU A 17 -34.91 -31.41 24.52
C LEU A 17 -33.55 -30.68 24.47
N LEU A 18 -32.62 -31.04 25.36
CA LEU A 18 -31.27 -30.49 25.37
C LEU A 18 -30.53 -30.81 24.07
N ALA A 19 -30.61 -32.05 23.56
CA ALA A 19 -29.97 -32.44 22.31
C ALA A 19 -30.47 -31.61 21.11
N VAL A 20 -31.77 -31.30 21.04
CA VAL A 20 -32.34 -30.45 19.97
C VAL A 20 -31.82 -29.02 20.06
N VAL A 21 -31.76 -28.43 21.25
CA VAL A 21 -31.24 -27.06 21.44
C VAL A 21 -29.76 -26.99 21.08
N VAL A 22 -28.98 -28.02 21.42
CA VAL A 22 -27.55 -28.12 21.04
C VAL A 22 -27.39 -28.15 19.52
N ILE A 23 -28.18 -28.98 18.81
CA ILE A 23 -28.13 -29.06 17.34
C ILE A 23 -28.54 -27.72 16.71
N LEU A 24 -29.61 -27.08 17.21
CA LEU A 24 -30.03 -25.76 16.74
C LEU A 24 -28.96 -24.69 16.99
N GLY A 25 -28.27 -24.74 18.13
CA GLY A 25 -27.15 -23.85 18.44
C GLY A 25 -25.99 -23.99 17.45
N ILE A 26 -25.64 -25.22 17.06
CA ILE A 26 -24.61 -25.49 16.06
C ILE A 26 -25.02 -24.95 14.69
N ILE A 27 -26.25 -25.23 14.25
CA ILE A 27 -26.77 -24.76 12.94
C ILE A 27 -26.84 -23.22 12.91
N ALA A 28 -27.35 -22.59 13.96
CA ALA A 28 -27.44 -21.14 14.06
C ALA A 28 -26.05 -20.48 14.01
N SER A 29 -25.06 -21.07 14.67
CA SER A 29 -23.69 -20.57 14.69
C SER A 29 -23.07 -20.53 13.28
N ILE A 30 -23.29 -21.58 12.47
CA ILE A 30 -22.82 -21.62 11.08
C ILE A 30 -23.64 -20.65 10.19
N GLY A 31 -24.95 -20.58 10.43
CA GLY A 31 -25.87 -19.74 9.65
C GLY A 31 -25.54 -18.25 9.70
N ILE A 32 -25.11 -17.73 10.85
CA ILE A 32 -24.75 -16.31 11.00
C ILE A 32 -23.60 -15.91 10.06
N LEU A 33 -22.55 -16.74 9.99
CA LEU A 33 -21.39 -16.47 9.13
C LEU A 33 -21.74 -16.53 7.64
N VAL A 34 -22.56 -17.52 7.24
CA VAL A 34 -22.96 -17.71 5.83
C VAL A 34 -23.89 -16.59 5.35
N ILE A 35 -24.85 -16.16 6.18
CA ILE A 35 -25.80 -15.09 5.83
C ILE A 35 -25.08 -13.75 5.69
N GLY A 36 -24.09 -13.45 6.54
CA GLY A 36 -23.29 -12.22 6.43
C GLY A 36 -22.59 -12.11 5.08
N ASN A 37 -21.93 -13.19 4.63
CA ASN A 37 -21.24 -13.23 3.34
C ASN A 37 -22.23 -13.11 2.16
N LEU A 38 -23.39 -13.75 2.24
CA LEU A 38 -24.43 -13.67 1.21
C LEU A 38 -25.01 -12.24 1.07
N ILE A 39 -25.30 -11.58 2.19
CA ILE A 39 -25.82 -10.20 2.21
C ILE A 39 -24.79 -9.25 1.60
N SER A 40 -23.52 -9.38 1.98
CA SER A 40 -22.44 -8.57 1.45
C SER A 40 -22.30 -8.73 -0.07
N ASN A 41 -22.24 -9.98 -0.56
CA ASN A 41 -22.12 -10.26 -1.99
C ASN A 41 -23.32 -9.75 -2.81
N THR A 42 -24.53 -9.86 -2.25
CA THR A 42 -25.75 -9.36 -2.90
C THR A 42 -25.75 -7.83 -2.99
N ARG A 43 -25.32 -7.16 -1.92
CA ARG A 43 -25.21 -5.70 -1.86
C ARG A 43 -24.17 -5.19 -2.87
N THR A 44 -22.97 -5.78 -2.90
CA THR A 44 -21.92 -5.44 -3.86
C THR A 44 -22.35 -5.66 -5.30
N LYS A 45 -23.13 -6.71 -5.57
CA LYS A 45 -23.68 -6.96 -6.91
C LYS A 45 -24.64 -5.85 -7.34
N ALA A 46 -25.56 -5.44 -6.47
CA ALA A 46 -26.51 -4.35 -6.77
C ALA A 46 -25.78 -3.01 -7.03
N TYR A 47 -24.69 -2.73 -6.29
CA TYR A 47 -23.87 -1.55 -6.54
C TYR A 47 -23.15 -1.59 -7.89
N ARG A 48 -22.63 -2.75 -8.32
CA ARG A 48 -22.03 -2.89 -9.66
C ARG A 48 -23.04 -2.66 -10.79
N GLU A 49 -24.28 -3.13 -10.61
CA GLU A 49 -25.36 -2.86 -11.56
C GLU A 49 -25.70 -1.36 -11.63
N THR A 50 -25.63 -0.66 -10.50
CA THR A 50 -25.83 0.80 -10.43
C THR A 50 -24.71 1.55 -11.18
N VAL A 51 -23.46 1.13 -11.02
CA VAL A 51 -22.31 1.68 -11.78
C VAL A 51 -22.49 1.51 -13.28
N ALA A 52 -22.94 0.33 -13.72
CA ALA A 52 -23.24 0.11 -15.14
C ALA A 52 -24.31 1.09 -15.65
N SER A 53 -25.36 1.33 -14.85
CA SER A 53 -26.39 2.32 -15.17
C SER A 53 -25.84 3.75 -15.23
N LEU A 54 -24.94 4.13 -14.32
CA LEU A 54 -24.29 5.44 -14.30
C LEU A 54 -23.40 5.63 -15.54
N ASN A 55 -22.67 4.59 -15.96
CA ASN A 55 -21.86 4.62 -17.19
C ASN A 55 -22.74 4.80 -18.43
N THR A 56 -23.80 4.03 -18.57
CA THR A 56 -24.75 4.19 -19.69
C THR A 56 -25.41 5.58 -19.68
N ALA A 57 -25.77 6.11 -18.51
CA ALA A 57 -26.30 7.47 -18.39
C ALA A 57 -25.28 8.52 -18.84
N THR A 58 -24.01 8.35 -18.46
CA THR A 58 -22.92 9.26 -18.83
C THR A 58 -22.60 9.19 -20.32
N GLU A 59 -22.59 8.00 -20.92
CA GLU A 59 -22.45 7.84 -22.38
C GLU A 59 -23.55 8.57 -23.15
N ASN A 60 -24.80 8.46 -22.66
CA ASN A 60 -25.91 9.22 -23.25
C ASN A 60 -25.71 10.73 -23.07
N TYR A 61 -25.35 11.19 -21.87
CA TYR A 61 -25.05 12.60 -21.61
C TYR A 61 -23.99 13.16 -22.57
N ILE A 62 -22.88 12.44 -22.78
CA ILE A 62 -21.82 12.81 -23.73
C ILE A 62 -22.38 12.96 -25.16
N LEU A 63 -23.19 11.97 -25.59
CA LEU A 63 -23.74 11.94 -26.95
C LEU A 63 -24.74 13.08 -27.20
N TRP A 64 -25.63 13.35 -26.25
CA TRP A 64 -26.72 14.32 -26.40
C TRP A 64 -26.25 15.77 -26.20
N GLU A 65 -25.35 16.01 -25.24
CA GLU A 65 -24.76 17.33 -25.00
C GLU A 65 -23.56 17.64 -25.90
N GLN A 66 -23.12 16.68 -26.73
CA GLN A 66 -22.00 16.82 -27.66
C GLN A 66 -20.70 17.26 -26.98
N ILE A 67 -20.41 16.66 -25.83
CA ILE A 67 -19.25 17.00 -25.02
C ILE A 67 -17.98 16.55 -25.74
N THR A 68 -17.02 17.48 -25.86
CA THR A 68 -15.74 17.26 -26.55
C THR A 68 -14.52 17.54 -25.66
N THR A 69 -14.76 17.82 -24.38
CA THR A 69 -13.72 18.03 -23.36
C THR A 69 -13.06 16.71 -22.98
N GLU A 70 -11.82 16.80 -22.47
CA GLU A 70 -11.09 15.63 -21.96
C GLU A 70 -11.76 15.04 -20.71
N ASP A 71 -12.40 15.87 -19.87
CA ASP A 71 -13.27 15.44 -18.77
C ASP A 71 -14.72 15.84 -19.02
N VAL A 72 -15.61 14.85 -18.96
CA VAL A 72 -17.05 14.99 -19.21
C VAL A 72 -17.74 15.83 -18.16
N PHE A 73 -17.19 15.86 -16.95
CA PHE A 73 -17.70 16.64 -15.84
C PHE A 73 -16.79 17.81 -15.45
N ASP A 74 -16.07 18.37 -16.43
CA ASP A 74 -15.20 19.53 -16.20
C ASP A 74 -15.96 20.65 -15.45
N GLY A 75 -15.31 21.21 -14.43
CA GLY A 75 -15.91 22.19 -13.52
C GLY A 75 -16.74 21.61 -12.36
N LEU A 76 -16.91 20.29 -12.24
CA LEU A 76 -17.55 19.64 -11.08
C LEU A 76 -16.52 18.97 -10.16
N GLU A 77 -16.51 19.39 -8.89
CA GLU A 77 -15.53 18.94 -7.91
C GLU A 77 -15.91 17.62 -7.22
N THR A 78 -17.20 17.35 -7.00
CA THR A 78 -17.65 16.18 -6.24
C THR A 78 -18.38 15.14 -7.08
N ASN A 79 -18.24 13.86 -6.71
CA ASN A 79 -19.02 12.77 -7.34
C ASN A 79 -20.53 12.93 -7.12
N SER A 80 -20.94 13.58 -6.03
CA SER A 80 -22.34 13.88 -5.79
C SER A 80 -22.88 14.87 -6.82
N ASP A 81 -22.11 15.90 -7.17
CA ASP A 81 -22.52 16.88 -8.19
C ASP A 81 -22.57 16.24 -9.58
N ARG A 82 -21.60 15.38 -9.90
CA ARG A 82 -21.55 14.60 -11.15
C ARG A 82 -22.74 13.65 -11.30
N ILE A 83 -23.18 13.00 -10.24
CA ILE A 83 -24.41 12.18 -10.27
C ILE A 83 -25.64 13.07 -10.36
N SER A 84 -25.63 14.22 -9.67
CA SER A 84 -26.75 15.16 -9.65
C SER A 84 -27.04 15.74 -11.03
N ILE A 85 -26.02 16.05 -11.83
CA ILE A 85 -26.22 16.54 -13.21
C ILE A 85 -26.87 15.46 -14.10
N LEU A 86 -26.46 14.20 -13.98
CA LEU A 86 -27.08 13.10 -14.74
C LEU A 86 -28.55 12.90 -14.37
N PHE A 87 -28.90 13.12 -13.10
CA PHE A 87 -30.28 13.06 -12.62
C PHE A 87 -31.10 14.28 -13.07
N SER A 88 -30.56 15.50 -12.91
CA SER A 88 -31.29 16.74 -13.23
C SER A 88 -31.58 16.86 -14.72
N GLU A 89 -30.67 16.39 -15.56
CA GLU A 89 -30.83 16.36 -17.01
C GLU A 89 -31.63 15.14 -17.51
N GLY A 90 -32.01 14.22 -16.60
CA GLY A 90 -32.92 13.11 -16.89
C GLY A 90 -32.29 11.88 -17.55
N TYR A 91 -30.96 11.74 -17.51
CA TYR A 91 -30.24 10.58 -18.06
C TYR A 91 -30.29 9.34 -17.14
N ILE A 92 -30.61 9.52 -15.86
CA ILE A 92 -30.77 8.44 -14.89
C ILE A 92 -31.89 8.73 -13.88
N SER A 93 -32.52 7.68 -13.34
CA SER A 93 -33.39 7.78 -12.16
C SER A 93 -32.58 8.05 -10.89
N GLU A 94 -33.24 8.51 -9.82
CA GLU A 94 -32.60 8.74 -8.53
C GLU A 94 -31.76 7.52 -8.08
N VAL A 95 -30.49 7.77 -7.79
CA VAL A 95 -29.53 6.75 -7.37
C VAL A 95 -29.33 6.84 -5.86
N THR A 96 -29.57 5.73 -5.15
CA THR A 96 -29.22 5.64 -3.73
C THR A 96 -27.71 5.41 -3.59
N GLN A 97 -27.04 6.28 -2.84
CA GLN A 97 -25.61 6.13 -2.55
C GLN A 97 -25.32 4.83 -1.80
N PRO A 98 -24.18 4.16 -2.05
CA PRO A 98 -23.80 2.97 -1.32
C PRO A 98 -23.59 3.29 0.17
N ASN A 99 -23.77 2.29 1.03
CA ASN A 99 -23.40 2.44 2.44
C ASN A 99 -21.88 2.26 2.60
N THR A 100 -21.28 2.94 3.57
CA THR A 100 -19.88 2.75 3.95
C THR A 100 -19.55 1.25 4.11
N PRO A 101 -18.43 0.78 3.54
CA PRO A 101 -17.32 1.57 2.98
C PRO A 101 -17.43 1.84 1.46
N TYR A 102 -18.55 1.52 0.80
CA TYR A 102 -18.64 1.65 -0.65
C TYR A 102 -18.99 3.07 -1.10
N SER A 103 -18.49 3.49 -2.27
CA SER A 103 -18.83 4.77 -2.92
C SER A 103 -18.77 4.66 -4.44
N PHE A 104 -19.54 5.50 -5.14
CA PHE A 104 -19.43 5.65 -6.60
C PHE A 104 -18.41 6.73 -6.91
N VAL A 105 -17.42 6.39 -7.73
CA VAL A 105 -16.29 7.27 -8.03
C VAL A 105 -16.19 7.49 -9.54
N TRP A 106 -16.05 8.74 -9.95
CA TRP A 106 -15.73 9.09 -11.33
C TRP A 106 -14.23 8.96 -11.57
N ASP A 107 -13.84 8.08 -12.48
CA ASP A 107 -12.46 7.95 -12.92
C ASP A 107 -12.21 8.83 -14.15
N ILE A 108 -11.47 9.92 -13.97
CA ILE A 108 -11.19 10.90 -15.01
C ILE A 108 -10.36 10.28 -16.16
N PRO A 109 -9.35 9.43 -15.94
CA PRO A 109 -8.60 8.84 -17.05
C PRO A 109 -9.43 7.94 -17.96
N THR A 110 -10.32 7.12 -17.40
CA THR A 110 -11.16 6.20 -18.18
C THR A 110 -12.50 6.78 -18.58
N GLN A 111 -12.89 7.91 -17.99
CA GLN A 111 -14.20 8.54 -18.16
C GLN A 111 -15.33 7.54 -17.84
N THR A 112 -15.17 6.81 -16.74
CA THR A 112 -16.17 5.85 -16.25
C THR A 112 -16.38 5.94 -14.75
N TRP A 113 -17.59 5.63 -14.31
CA TRP A 113 -17.93 5.33 -12.94
C TRP A 113 -17.37 3.97 -12.53
N VAL A 114 -16.84 3.90 -11.32
CA VAL A 114 -16.39 2.68 -10.66
C VAL A 114 -17.02 2.55 -9.28
N LEU A 115 -17.22 1.30 -8.85
CA LEU A 115 -17.61 0.99 -7.48
C LEU A 115 -16.35 0.89 -6.65
N SER A 116 -16.10 1.88 -5.81
CA SER A 116 -15.06 1.81 -4.80
C SER A 116 -15.64 1.15 -3.54
N SER A 117 -14.89 0.25 -2.91
CA SER A 117 -15.15 -0.25 -1.56
C SER A 117 -14.41 0.53 -0.50
N GLU A 118 -13.84 1.66 -0.90
CA GLU A 118 -13.14 2.61 -0.07
C GLU A 118 -14.03 3.85 0.06
N GLU A 119 -14.18 4.30 1.29
CA GLU A 119 -14.42 5.69 1.60
C GLU A 119 -13.59 6.55 0.62
N ILE A 120 -14.19 7.41 -0.21
CA ILE A 120 -13.50 8.67 -0.46
C ILE A 120 -13.69 9.47 0.83
N ILE A 121 -12.91 9.12 1.84
CA ILE A 121 -12.20 10.18 2.51
C ILE A 121 -11.17 10.61 1.46
N VAL A 122 -10.95 11.91 1.28
CA VAL A 122 -9.59 12.32 0.91
C VAL A 122 -8.71 11.94 2.10
N ILE A 123 -8.41 10.65 2.29
CA ILE A 123 -7.17 10.26 2.93
C ILE A 123 -6.25 10.17 1.74
N GLY A 124 -5.16 10.93 1.72
CA GLY A 124 -3.96 10.34 1.11
C GLY A 124 -3.87 8.93 1.67
N SER A 125 -3.73 7.90 0.82
CA SER A 125 -3.74 6.50 1.28
C SER A 125 -2.93 6.45 2.56
N PRO A 126 -3.50 5.92 3.67
CA PRO A 126 -3.16 6.35 5.03
C PRO A 126 -1.67 6.57 5.08
N GLU A 127 -1.24 7.81 5.33
CA GLU A 127 0.17 8.12 5.42
C GLU A 127 0.76 7.06 6.36
N ILE A 128 1.60 6.19 5.81
CA ILE A 128 2.19 5.12 6.60
C ILE A 128 3.27 5.84 7.38
N ASN A 129 2.94 6.44 8.50
CA ASN A 129 3.86 7.25 9.30
C ASN A 129 4.18 6.48 10.56
N TYR A 130 5.17 5.59 10.48
CA TYR A 130 5.73 4.97 11.67
C TYR A 130 6.77 5.91 12.27
N ASN A 131 6.46 6.46 13.44
CA ASN A 131 7.44 7.09 14.31
C ASN A 131 7.79 6.10 15.43
N PHE A 132 8.98 5.51 15.42
CA PHE A 132 9.31 4.44 16.36
C PHE A 132 9.51 4.90 17.80
N GLU A 133 9.41 6.21 18.10
CA GLU A 133 9.22 6.71 19.46
C GLU A 133 7.81 6.41 20.02
N GLU A 134 6.81 6.25 19.15
CA GLU A 134 5.41 6.04 19.51
C GLU A 134 4.89 4.68 19.01
N ASP A 135 5.35 4.24 17.83
CA ASP A 135 4.94 3.02 17.15
C ASP A 135 5.93 1.88 17.41
N SER A 136 5.39 0.72 17.78
CA SER A 136 6.19 -0.50 17.97
C SER A 136 6.39 -1.26 16.66
N LEU A 137 7.38 -2.14 16.62
CA LEU A 137 7.52 -3.11 15.53
C LEU A 137 6.25 -3.97 15.39
N THR A 138 5.55 -4.26 16.49
CA THR A 138 4.28 -4.99 16.46
C THR A 138 3.20 -4.22 15.68
N ALA A 139 3.13 -2.90 15.83
CA ALA A 139 2.18 -2.08 15.08
C ALA A 139 2.42 -2.16 13.56
N VAL A 140 3.70 -2.16 13.14
CA VAL A 140 4.08 -2.34 11.73
C VAL A 140 3.57 -3.68 11.17
N ILE A 141 3.72 -4.76 11.94
CA ILE A 141 3.29 -6.11 11.51
C ILE A 141 1.76 -6.24 11.51
N GLU A 142 1.07 -5.68 12.51
CA GLU A 142 -0.39 -5.69 12.58
C GLU A 142 -1.05 -4.91 11.44
N GLN A 143 -0.38 -3.89 10.91
CA GLN A 143 -0.83 -3.10 9.76
C GLN A 143 -0.44 -3.71 8.39
N GLY A 144 0.02 -4.97 8.37
CA GLY A 144 0.31 -5.70 7.14
C GLY A 144 1.79 -5.77 6.77
N GLY A 145 2.69 -5.24 7.60
CA GLY A 145 4.13 -5.42 7.40
C GLY A 145 4.54 -6.90 7.46
N VAL A 146 5.42 -7.32 6.55
CA VAL A 146 5.90 -8.70 6.42
C VAL A 146 7.41 -8.77 6.57
N ILE A 147 7.90 -9.43 7.61
CA ILE A 147 9.32 -9.79 7.73
C ILE A 147 9.52 -11.16 7.06
N THR A 148 10.31 -11.20 5.99
CA THR A 148 10.55 -12.46 5.26
C THR A 148 11.87 -13.10 5.63
N THR A 149 12.82 -12.33 6.17
CA THR A 149 14.14 -12.80 6.58
C THR A 149 14.70 -11.89 7.66
N GLY A 150 15.50 -12.47 8.55
CA GLY A 150 16.22 -11.72 9.58
C GLY A 150 15.40 -11.50 10.83
N THR A 151 15.92 -10.67 11.72
CA THR A 151 15.26 -10.34 12.99
C THR A 151 15.37 -8.84 13.21
N PHE A 152 14.22 -8.18 13.22
CA PHE A 152 14.08 -6.79 13.63
C PHE A 152 13.79 -6.76 15.13
N ARG A 153 14.45 -5.86 15.84
CA ARG A 153 14.35 -5.68 17.29
C ARG A 153 13.73 -4.33 17.57
N ASP A 154 12.72 -4.33 18.42
CA ASP A 154 12.14 -3.12 18.94
C ASP A 154 12.93 -2.66 20.17
N ASN A 155 13.47 -1.44 20.13
CA ASN A 155 14.25 -0.84 21.21
C ASN A 155 13.43 0.17 22.03
N GLY A 156 12.12 0.30 21.75
CA GLY A 156 11.20 1.23 22.40
C GLY A 156 11.13 2.61 21.75
N THR A 157 12.22 3.10 21.18
CA THR A 157 12.26 4.38 20.43
C THR A 157 12.82 4.24 19.00
N SER A 158 13.11 3.01 18.59
CA SER A 158 13.72 2.68 17.30
C SER A 158 13.57 1.20 17.01
N ILE A 159 13.75 0.83 15.75
CA ILE A 159 13.88 -0.56 15.33
C ILE A 159 15.30 -0.79 14.83
N SER A 160 15.96 -1.84 15.31
CA SER A 160 17.28 -2.22 14.78
C SER A 160 17.29 -3.61 14.17
N THR A 161 18.16 -3.82 13.19
CA THR A 161 18.47 -5.15 12.69
C THR A 161 19.89 -5.18 12.15
N SER A 162 20.54 -6.35 12.24
CA SER A 162 21.85 -6.57 11.61
C SER A 162 21.74 -7.18 10.21
N TYR A 163 20.58 -7.74 9.89
CA TYR A 163 20.28 -8.40 8.62
C TYR A 163 18.79 -8.68 8.57
N GLY A 164 18.13 -8.24 7.50
CA GLY A 164 16.72 -8.54 7.34
C GLY A 164 16.07 -7.92 6.11
N LEU A 165 14.84 -8.36 5.90
CA LEU A 165 13.91 -7.93 4.87
C LEU A 165 12.57 -7.65 5.55
N LEU A 166 12.13 -6.40 5.53
CA LEU A 166 10.82 -5.97 5.97
C LEU A 166 10.11 -5.37 4.77
N PHE A 167 8.93 -5.88 4.43
CA PHE A 167 8.06 -5.33 3.41
C PHE A 167 6.85 -4.67 4.05
N ILE A 168 6.38 -3.60 3.45
CA ILE A 168 5.23 -2.82 3.88
C ILE A 168 4.40 -2.51 2.64
N ASP A 169 3.10 -2.76 2.71
CA ASP A 169 2.17 -2.49 1.62
C ASP A 169 2.25 -1.01 1.21
N ASN A 170 2.33 -0.75 -0.09
CA ASN A 170 2.31 0.60 -0.65
C ASN A 170 1.43 0.61 -1.90
N ASN A 171 0.13 0.73 -1.69
CA ASN A 171 -0.88 0.65 -2.76
C ASN A 171 -0.97 1.94 -3.61
N LYS A 172 0.13 2.72 -3.67
CA LYS A 172 0.23 3.97 -4.42
C LYS A 172 1.06 3.79 -5.68
N SER A 173 0.65 4.45 -6.76
CA SER A 173 1.45 4.59 -7.98
C SER A 173 2.46 5.74 -7.85
N ASN A 174 2.06 6.83 -7.19
CA ASN A 174 2.88 8.00 -6.94
C ASN A 174 2.98 8.18 -5.43
N TYR A 175 4.20 8.22 -4.90
CA TYR A 175 4.41 8.27 -3.45
C TYR A 175 5.79 8.79 -3.10
N THR A 176 5.92 9.19 -1.84
CA THR A 176 7.16 9.54 -1.18
C THR A 176 7.42 8.55 -0.06
N VAL A 177 8.61 7.95 -0.02
CA VAL A 177 9.09 7.18 1.13
C VAL A 177 10.17 7.99 1.82
N THR A 178 10.05 8.21 3.13
CA THR A 178 11.10 8.85 3.94
C THR A 178 11.50 7.90 5.06
N VAL A 179 12.79 7.63 5.17
CA VAL A 179 13.34 6.78 6.22
C VAL A 179 14.40 7.57 6.98
N ASN A 180 14.23 7.67 8.29
CA ASN A 180 15.26 8.19 9.17
C ASN A 180 16.07 7.02 9.73
N ALA A 181 17.36 6.96 9.43
CA ALA A 181 18.21 5.85 9.83
C ALA A 181 19.67 6.25 10.02
N GLU A 182 20.36 5.51 10.88
CA GLU A 182 21.81 5.57 11.09
C GLU A 182 22.44 4.18 10.96
N LEU A 183 23.71 4.14 10.55
CA LEU A 183 24.53 2.93 10.57
C LEU A 183 25.38 2.91 11.85
N ASP A 184 25.73 1.72 12.33
CA ASP A 184 26.72 1.59 13.40
C ASP A 184 28.10 2.20 13.04
N ASP A 185 29.06 2.27 13.97
CA ASP A 185 30.38 2.90 13.74
C ASP A 185 31.37 2.10 12.85
N ASN A 186 30.93 1.04 12.16
CA ASN A 186 31.82 0.26 11.28
C ASN A 186 32.13 0.97 9.95
N THR A 187 32.84 0.29 9.03
CA THR A 187 33.27 0.90 7.74
C THR A 187 32.80 0.13 6.51
N TYR A 188 31.93 -0.86 6.69
CA TYR A 188 31.31 -1.64 5.61
C TYR A 188 29.80 -1.68 5.80
N GLY A 189 29.06 -2.36 4.92
CA GLY A 189 27.61 -2.54 5.05
C GLY A 189 26.79 -1.28 4.73
N GLY A 190 25.48 -1.45 4.85
CA GLY A 190 24.50 -0.44 4.49
C GLY A 190 23.08 -0.92 4.75
N TYR A 191 22.13 -0.07 4.40
CA TYR A 191 20.71 -0.40 4.36
C TYR A 191 20.10 0.02 3.03
N GLY A 192 18.91 -0.49 2.76
CA GLY A 192 18.20 -0.23 1.53
C GLY A 192 16.71 -0.04 1.74
N ILE A 193 16.12 0.74 0.85
CA ILE A 193 14.71 1.07 0.83
C ILE A 193 14.12 0.45 -0.43
N PHE A 194 13.14 -0.43 -0.25
CA PHE A 194 12.40 -1.03 -1.35
C PHE A 194 11.48 0.00 -2.00
N PHE A 195 11.39 -0.02 -3.32
CA PHE A 195 10.39 0.74 -4.06
C PHE A 195 9.98 -0.04 -5.30
N GLU A 196 8.75 0.19 -5.77
CA GLU A 196 8.18 -0.48 -6.94
C GLU A 196 8.38 -2.00 -6.90
N THR A 197 7.96 -2.61 -5.78
CA THR A 197 8.27 -4.01 -5.46
C THR A 197 7.01 -4.85 -5.40
N LEU A 198 7.03 -6.03 -6.02
CA LEU A 198 5.99 -7.05 -5.91
C LEU A 198 6.56 -8.26 -5.16
N LEU A 199 5.73 -8.89 -4.35
CA LEU A 199 6.02 -10.19 -3.74
C LEU A 199 5.25 -11.29 -4.48
N ASP A 200 5.91 -12.43 -4.72
CA ASP A 200 5.23 -13.65 -5.16
C ASP A 200 4.61 -14.41 -3.98
N ASP A 201 3.91 -15.52 -4.28
CA ASP A 201 3.26 -16.37 -3.26
C ASP A 201 4.24 -16.99 -2.24
N ASN A 202 5.56 -16.94 -2.51
CA ASN A 202 6.62 -17.40 -1.62
C ASN A 202 7.37 -16.25 -0.95
N ASN A 203 6.83 -15.03 -1.01
CA ASN A 203 7.44 -13.79 -0.52
C ASN A 203 8.81 -13.47 -1.14
N LYS A 204 9.04 -13.91 -2.38
CA LYS A 204 10.19 -13.47 -3.16
C LYS A 204 9.88 -12.17 -3.87
N ASP A 205 10.77 -11.21 -3.71
CA ASP A 205 10.57 -9.88 -4.22
C ASP A 205 11.12 -9.69 -5.65
N THR A 206 10.41 -8.88 -6.43
CA THR A 206 10.84 -8.38 -7.73
C THR A 206 10.50 -6.89 -7.82
N GLY A 207 11.51 -6.06 -8.07
CA GLY A 207 11.37 -4.60 -7.95
C GLY A 207 12.73 -3.90 -7.89
N PHE A 208 12.83 -2.86 -7.06
CA PHE A 208 14.05 -2.08 -6.91
C PHE A 208 14.38 -1.81 -5.44
N ILE A 209 15.68 -1.63 -5.18
CA ILE A 209 16.19 -1.13 -3.91
C ILE A 209 17.07 0.08 -4.17
N LEU A 210 16.85 1.13 -3.40
CA LEU A 210 17.84 2.18 -3.19
C LEU A 210 18.68 1.79 -1.99
N GLN A 211 19.97 1.62 -2.17
CA GLN A 211 20.90 1.15 -1.16
C GLN A 211 21.85 2.28 -0.79
N VAL A 212 21.88 2.63 0.50
CA VAL A 212 22.83 3.56 1.13
C VAL A 212 23.93 2.70 1.74
N ASP A 213 25.09 2.65 1.09
CA ASP A 213 26.14 1.69 1.43
C ASP A 213 27.52 2.35 1.45
N ARG A 214 28.08 2.44 2.66
CA ARG A 214 29.42 2.98 2.89
C ARG A 214 30.53 2.03 2.43
N GLY A 215 30.29 0.73 2.48
CA GLY A 215 31.24 -0.30 2.05
C GLY A 215 31.36 -0.40 0.53
N TYR A 216 30.30 -0.07 -0.20
CA TYR A 216 30.28 -0.16 -1.65
C TYR A 216 31.11 0.96 -2.27
N SER A 217 32.25 0.59 -2.86
CA SER A 217 33.18 1.53 -3.49
C SER A 217 33.57 2.73 -2.61
N SER A 218 33.67 2.51 -1.29
CA SER A 218 34.02 3.53 -0.29
C SER A 218 32.96 4.62 -0.06
N GLY A 219 31.69 4.35 -0.38
CA GLY A 219 30.57 5.21 -0.01
C GLY A 219 29.74 5.67 -1.17
N GLU A 220 28.63 4.98 -1.43
CA GLU A 220 27.73 5.29 -2.53
C GLU A 220 26.26 5.04 -2.17
N ILE A 221 25.38 5.80 -2.80
CA ILE A 221 23.98 5.43 -2.97
C ILE A 221 23.85 4.75 -4.33
N ILE A 222 23.21 3.59 -4.35
CA ILE A 222 23.04 2.81 -5.58
C ILE A 222 21.59 2.39 -5.75
N ILE A 223 21.12 2.33 -6.99
CA ILE A 223 19.84 1.70 -7.33
C ILE A 223 20.11 0.35 -7.93
N ARG A 224 19.48 -0.67 -7.37
CA ARG A 224 19.66 -2.07 -7.76
C ARG A 224 18.31 -2.73 -8.04
N PRO A 225 18.12 -3.33 -9.21
CA PRO A 225 16.96 -4.18 -9.46
C PRO A 225 17.04 -5.47 -8.65
N ARG A 226 15.87 -6.03 -8.36
CA ARG A 226 15.71 -7.36 -7.78
C ARG A 226 14.75 -8.20 -8.59
N THR A 227 15.05 -9.49 -8.66
CA THR A 227 14.27 -10.45 -9.44
C THR A 227 14.28 -11.78 -8.72
N ASP A 228 13.10 -12.33 -8.42
CA ASP A 228 12.94 -13.61 -7.72
C ASP A 228 13.76 -13.69 -6.41
N GLY A 229 13.73 -12.61 -5.62
CA GLY A 229 14.44 -12.51 -4.35
C GLY A 229 15.97 -12.30 -4.47
N LYS A 230 16.49 -12.06 -5.67
CA LYS A 230 17.93 -11.90 -5.93
C LYS A 230 18.30 -10.51 -6.43
N GLU A 231 19.35 -9.99 -5.83
CA GLU A 231 20.01 -8.74 -6.24
C GLU A 231 20.66 -8.84 -7.62
N GLN A 232 20.41 -7.85 -8.46
CA GLN A 232 21.05 -7.70 -9.76
C GLN A 232 22.21 -6.70 -9.72
N ASN A 233 22.86 -6.45 -10.85
CA ASN A 233 23.87 -5.38 -10.91
C ASN A 233 23.21 -4.00 -10.71
N PRO A 234 23.88 -3.04 -10.05
CA PRO A 234 23.39 -1.68 -9.94
C PRO A 234 23.14 -1.04 -11.32
N ILE A 235 22.00 -0.39 -11.48
CA ILE A 235 21.63 0.36 -12.70
C ILE A 235 21.92 1.86 -12.57
N TYR A 236 22.21 2.31 -11.35
CA TYR A 236 22.63 3.67 -11.06
C TYR A 236 23.51 3.67 -9.80
N ARG A 237 24.48 4.58 -9.78
CA ARG A 237 25.43 4.75 -8.68
C ARG A 237 25.69 6.24 -8.50
N TYR A 238 25.65 6.69 -7.27
CA TYR A 238 25.89 8.06 -6.87
C TYR A 238 26.93 8.07 -5.74
N PRO A 239 28.12 8.65 -5.95
CA PRO A 239 29.14 8.74 -4.92
C PRO A 239 28.74 9.74 -3.84
N ILE A 240 28.80 9.32 -2.58
CA ILE A 240 28.64 10.23 -1.44
C ILE A 240 29.99 10.89 -1.18
N GLY A 241 30.07 12.18 -1.49
CA GLY A 241 31.28 12.97 -1.37
C GLY A 241 31.25 13.86 -0.13
N PHE A 242 32.43 14.07 0.46
CA PHE A 242 32.63 14.97 1.59
C PHE A 242 33.62 16.07 1.24
N ASP A 243 33.41 17.27 1.79
CA ASP A 243 34.36 18.37 1.68
C ASP A 243 35.54 18.22 2.67
N ALA A 244 36.39 19.25 2.78
CA ALA A 244 37.55 19.23 3.66
C ALA A 244 37.21 19.25 5.16
N ASN A 245 36.00 19.70 5.53
CA ASN A 245 35.51 19.71 6.89
C ASN A 245 34.82 18.39 7.26
N GLY A 246 34.54 17.54 6.28
CA GLY A 246 33.83 16.28 6.45
C GLY A 246 32.34 16.40 6.17
N ASP A 247 31.85 17.54 5.72
CA ASP A 247 30.44 17.80 5.46
C ASP A 247 30.01 17.16 4.13
N PHE A 248 28.80 16.62 4.09
CA PHE A 248 28.23 16.04 2.86
C PHE A 248 28.06 17.10 1.78
N VAL A 249 28.46 16.76 0.55
CA VAL A 249 28.28 17.61 -0.63
C VAL A 249 27.68 16.84 -1.80
N VAL A 250 26.77 17.50 -2.52
CA VAL A 250 26.10 16.94 -3.71
C VAL A 250 26.98 16.92 -4.96
N SER A 251 28.19 17.50 -4.92
CA SER A 251 29.12 17.45 -6.04
C SER A 251 30.55 17.76 -5.62
N GLY A 252 31.53 17.11 -6.26
CA GLY A 252 32.95 17.44 -6.13
C GLY A 252 33.66 16.99 -4.84
N GLY A 253 32.98 16.33 -3.90
CA GLY A 253 33.56 15.81 -2.66
C GLY A 253 34.36 14.50 -2.82
N THR A 254 35.12 14.15 -1.79
CA THR A 254 35.89 12.90 -1.73
C THR A 254 35.11 11.83 -0.99
N LYS A 255 35.06 10.61 -1.55
CA LYS A 255 34.44 9.46 -0.87
C LYS A 255 35.26 9.05 0.36
N ASN A 256 34.58 8.82 1.47
CA ASN A 256 35.18 8.35 2.71
C ASN A 256 34.17 7.50 3.48
N ASN A 257 34.38 6.19 3.53
CA ASN A 257 33.52 5.24 4.24
C ASN A 257 33.71 5.24 5.77
N SER A 258 34.67 6.00 6.27
CA SER A 258 34.95 6.17 7.70
C SER A 258 34.56 7.58 8.17
N ASN A 259 33.86 8.36 7.34
CA ASN A 259 33.36 9.67 7.75
C ASN A 259 32.26 9.47 8.83
N PRO A 260 32.30 10.20 9.97
CA PRO A 260 31.26 10.15 11.00
C PRO A 260 29.83 10.35 10.49
N TRP A 261 29.65 11.08 9.39
CA TRP A 261 28.36 11.25 8.71
C TRP A 261 27.62 9.92 8.48
N TRP A 262 28.32 8.81 8.21
CA TRP A 262 27.65 7.52 8.01
C TRP A 262 26.97 6.97 9.27
N SER A 263 27.41 7.41 10.44
CA SER A 263 26.91 6.98 11.75
C SER A 263 26.02 8.04 12.41
N GLU A 264 25.70 9.10 11.69
CA GLU A 264 24.65 10.06 12.06
C GLU A 264 23.32 9.62 11.44
N ALA A 265 22.22 10.02 12.09
CA ALA A 265 20.88 9.77 11.59
C ALA A 265 20.54 10.74 10.46
N HIS A 266 20.12 10.20 9.31
CA HIS A 266 19.76 10.99 8.14
C HIS A 266 18.38 10.61 7.60
N ASP A 267 17.69 11.61 7.06
CA ASP A 267 16.45 11.41 6.32
C ASP A 267 16.76 11.09 4.86
N ILE A 268 16.53 9.83 4.48
CA ILE A 268 16.61 9.39 3.10
C ILE A 268 15.20 9.38 2.51
N LYS A 269 14.96 10.30 1.59
CA LYS A 269 13.65 10.51 0.97
C LYS A 269 13.66 10.16 -0.51
N LEU A 270 12.72 9.30 -0.91
CA LEU A 270 12.51 8.82 -2.28
C LEU A 270 11.16 9.35 -2.75
N VAL A 271 11.14 10.15 -3.82
CA VAL A 271 9.91 10.57 -4.50
C VAL A 271 9.78 9.77 -5.78
N VAL A 272 8.82 8.85 -5.83
CA VAL A 272 8.54 7.96 -6.97
C VAL A 272 7.27 8.42 -7.65
N GLY A 273 7.34 8.62 -8.96
CA GLY A 273 6.17 9.04 -9.73
C GLY A 273 6.14 8.54 -11.16
N ASP A 274 4.93 8.49 -11.69
CA ASP A 274 4.62 8.26 -13.10
C ASP A 274 5.18 9.39 -13.96
N ILE A 275 5.71 9.03 -15.12
CA ILE A 275 6.19 9.97 -16.12
C ILE A 275 5.67 9.60 -17.50
N THR A 276 5.50 10.61 -18.35
CA THR A 276 5.27 10.43 -19.78
C THR A 276 6.62 10.44 -20.50
N ASP A 277 7.13 9.25 -20.83
CA ASP A 277 8.39 9.06 -21.56
C ASP A 277 8.25 7.87 -22.52
N ALA A 278 8.98 7.88 -23.63
CA ALA A 278 8.86 6.85 -24.66
C ALA A 278 9.45 5.49 -24.22
N THR A 279 10.37 5.48 -23.26
CA THR A 279 11.08 4.27 -22.80
C THR A 279 10.74 3.90 -21.36
N TYR A 280 10.49 4.91 -20.52
CA TYR A 280 10.31 4.76 -19.08
C TYR A 280 8.90 5.15 -18.67
N ASN A 281 8.35 4.48 -17.65
CA ASN A 281 7.04 4.82 -17.09
C ASN A 281 7.15 5.45 -15.69
N LYS A 282 8.32 5.38 -15.04
CA LYS A 282 8.56 5.94 -13.70
C LYS A 282 9.83 6.77 -13.63
N GLN A 283 9.86 7.69 -12.68
CA GLN A 283 11.05 8.37 -12.19
C GLN A 283 11.11 8.31 -10.67
N ILE A 284 12.32 8.13 -10.14
CA ILE A 284 12.64 8.31 -8.73
C ILE A 284 13.51 9.55 -8.57
N SER A 285 13.23 10.37 -7.55
CA SER A 285 14.06 11.49 -7.12
C SER A 285 14.47 11.27 -5.67
N VAL A 286 15.75 11.46 -5.36
CA VAL A 286 16.34 11.09 -4.08
C VAL A 286 16.85 12.34 -3.38
N TYR A 287 16.54 12.42 -2.08
CA TYR A 287 16.94 13.50 -1.19
C TYR A 287 17.59 12.92 0.06
N ILE A 288 18.54 13.67 0.61
CA ILE A 288 19.20 13.41 1.89
C ILE A 288 19.03 14.67 2.72
N ASP A 289 18.39 14.59 3.89
CA ASP A 289 18.13 15.73 4.76
C ASP A 289 17.52 16.92 4.00
N ASP A 290 16.49 16.61 3.19
CA ASP A 290 15.79 17.51 2.27
C ASP A 290 16.63 18.11 1.11
N VAL A 291 17.92 17.78 1.02
CA VAL A 291 18.79 18.19 -0.09
C VAL A 291 18.62 17.24 -1.26
N PHE A 292 18.23 17.76 -2.43
CA PHE A 292 18.14 16.98 -3.66
C PHE A 292 19.51 16.45 -4.09
N VAL A 293 19.57 15.15 -4.38
CA VAL A 293 20.80 14.45 -4.77
C VAL A 293 20.80 14.10 -6.26
N PHE A 294 19.80 13.32 -6.70
CA PHE A 294 19.68 12.93 -8.10
C PHE A 294 18.26 12.48 -8.44
N SER A 295 17.98 12.34 -9.74
CA SER A 295 16.82 11.63 -10.24
C SER A 295 17.20 10.58 -11.29
N LYS A 296 16.39 9.53 -11.39
CA LYS A 296 16.60 8.42 -12.33
C LYS A 296 15.27 7.93 -12.89
N LYS A 297 15.18 7.87 -14.22
CA LYS A 297 14.08 7.21 -14.93
C LYS A 297 14.30 5.71 -15.03
N PHE A 298 13.23 4.94 -14.93
CA PHE A 298 13.25 3.48 -15.01
C PHE A 298 11.91 2.92 -15.48
N THR A 299 11.91 1.63 -15.83
CA THR A 299 10.70 0.90 -16.22
C THR A 299 10.28 0.02 -15.04
N SER A 300 9.13 0.33 -14.45
CA SER A 300 8.50 -0.45 -13.40
C SER A 300 7.52 -1.47 -13.97
N ALA A 301 7.39 -2.60 -13.27
CA ALA A 301 6.34 -3.59 -13.50
C ALA A 301 5.02 -3.22 -12.79
N ILE A 302 5.04 -2.20 -11.92
CA ILE A 302 3.84 -1.65 -11.31
C ILE A 302 3.04 -0.88 -12.37
N THR A 303 1.77 -1.22 -12.47
CA THR A 303 0.76 -0.64 -13.36
C THR A 303 -0.52 -0.40 -12.56
N PRO A 304 -1.48 0.37 -13.09
CA PRO A 304 -2.77 0.54 -12.42
C PRO A 304 -3.48 -0.78 -12.07
N SER A 305 -3.24 -1.85 -12.83
CA SER A 305 -3.85 -3.16 -12.56
C SER A 305 -3.27 -3.96 -11.40
N ASN A 306 -2.05 -3.62 -10.94
CA ASN A 306 -1.36 -4.36 -9.87
C ASN A 306 -0.80 -3.44 -8.77
N VAL A 307 -1.19 -2.17 -8.77
CA VAL A 307 -0.73 -1.17 -7.78
C VAL A 307 -1.05 -1.59 -6.34
N ASN A 308 -2.15 -2.30 -6.12
CA ASN A 308 -2.54 -2.85 -4.81
C ASN A 308 -1.64 -4.00 -4.32
N GLY A 309 -0.70 -4.46 -5.14
CA GLY A 309 0.33 -5.42 -4.75
C GLY A 309 1.69 -4.78 -4.57
N ASN A 310 1.83 -3.46 -4.79
CA ASN A 310 3.09 -2.76 -4.65
C ASN A 310 3.51 -2.68 -3.17
N GLN A 311 4.81 -2.83 -2.95
CA GLN A 311 5.44 -2.93 -1.65
C GLN A 311 6.62 -1.95 -1.58
N THR A 312 6.85 -1.45 -0.37
CA THR A 312 8.09 -0.77 0.04
C THR A 312 8.65 -1.48 1.28
N GLY A 313 9.59 -0.87 1.98
CA GLY A 313 10.14 -1.37 3.23
C GLY A 313 11.66 -1.32 3.26
N LEU A 314 12.25 -2.16 4.10
CA LEU A 314 13.64 -2.06 4.53
C LEU A 314 14.44 -3.32 4.23
N ARG A 315 15.71 -3.12 3.88
CA ARG A 315 16.73 -4.15 3.77
C ARG A 315 17.98 -3.74 4.53
N VAL A 316 18.63 -4.68 5.21
CA VAL A 316 19.92 -4.44 5.88
C VAL A 316 20.94 -5.51 5.54
N TRP A 317 22.19 -5.10 5.33
CA TRP A 317 23.31 -6.01 5.07
C TRP A 317 24.36 -5.98 6.20
N ALA A 318 24.36 -7.05 6.99
CA ALA A 318 25.49 -7.54 7.79
C ALA A 318 26.08 -6.58 8.84
N LEU A 319 25.30 -5.62 9.35
CA LEU A 319 25.66 -4.68 10.41
C LEU A 319 24.42 -4.09 11.07
N GLU A 320 24.53 -3.65 12.32
CA GLU A 320 23.40 -3.03 13.00
C GLU A 320 23.08 -1.69 12.33
N THR A 321 21.86 -1.60 11.80
CA THR A 321 21.25 -0.35 11.34
C THR A 321 20.09 -0.04 12.28
N ILE A 322 19.97 1.22 12.66
CA ILE A 322 18.91 1.72 13.52
C ILE A 322 18.00 2.59 12.67
N PHE A 323 16.70 2.33 12.75
CA PHE A 323 15.65 3.10 12.08
C PHE A 323 14.82 3.82 13.14
N TYR A 324 14.62 5.12 12.97
CA TYR A 324 13.83 5.95 13.88
C TYR A 324 12.44 6.26 13.33
N SER A 325 12.30 6.35 12.00
CA SER A 325 10.99 6.51 11.37
C SER A 325 10.95 5.91 9.97
N PHE A 326 9.74 5.53 9.55
CA PHE A 326 9.43 5.08 8.20
C PHE A 326 8.10 5.69 7.77
N GLN A 327 8.13 6.55 6.74
CA GLN A 327 6.99 7.33 6.28
C GLN A 327 6.65 7.03 4.81
N VAL A 328 5.38 6.84 4.45
CA VAL A 328 4.91 6.69 3.06
C VAL A 328 3.71 7.57 2.76
N ASN A 329 3.92 8.59 1.93
CA ASN A 329 2.93 9.63 1.59
C ASN A 329 2.59 9.64 0.11
#